data_AF-A0A5D3WHR9-F1
#
_entry.id   AF-A0A5D3WHR9-F1
#
_cell.length_a   1.000
_cell.length_b   1.000
_cell.length_c   1.000
_cell.angle_alpha   90.00
_cell.angle_beta   90.00
_cell.angle_gamma   90.00
#
_symmetry.space_group_name_H-M   'P 1'
#
loop_
_entity.id
_entity.type
_entity.pdbx_description
1 polymer ?
#
loop_
_entity_poly.entity_id
_entity_poly.type
_entity_poly.pdbx_seq_one_letter_code
_entity_poly.pdbx_strand_id
1 'polypeptide(L)'
;MESTREIYWNIGDGAVVPMYIISIFAFILCAWGFWKRIDVYRQGKPINRLNDLPRRIKILLKTALGQSRVVSVLPAGIFHAFFFLAFGVLFIGTLLVMLQADLTQPLLGVVFLKGFFYKIFSIVLDLAWLIAIIMLFFLMIRRFVLKPEGLETTRDDYIIHSLLMLILFSGFIIEGLRIAATELDNNRLLAHYSPVGLLFAEIFASQQKETLEILHKIFWWGHFFLAAGFIAAIPHTKLRHIFTTSANNFFTDLRPKGIIGSIDLEDENIEQYEVAKITDLTWKDIFDTDLALSASAVRIAVRPIIPTNRYHRCSWSTSLAR
;
A
#
# COMPACT_ATOMS: atom_id res chain seq x y z
N MET A 1 -12.55 -32.39 -16.85
CA MET A 1 -11.41 -31.99 -15.99
C MET A 1 -11.87 -30.90 -15.03
N GLU A 2 -11.43 -30.91 -13.78
CA GLU A 2 -11.69 -29.79 -12.86
C GLU A 2 -10.97 -28.53 -13.36
N SER A 3 -11.63 -27.36 -13.30
CA SER A 3 -11.04 -26.09 -13.73
C SER A 3 -9.83 -25.72 -12.87
N THR A 4 -8.64 -25.61 -13.44
CA THR A 4 -7.42 -25.17 -12.77
C THR A 4 -6.41 -24.68 -13.81
N ARG A 5 -5.29 -24.12 -13.37
CA ARG A 5 -4.15 -23.78 -14.24
C ARG A 5 -2.85 -24.29 -13.64
N GLU A 6 -1.89 -24.54 -14.51
CA GLU A 6 -0.50 -24.71 -14.09
C GLU A 6 0.06 -23.35 -13.59
N ILE A 7 0.63 -23.33 -12.38
CA ILE A 7 1.05 -22.07 -11.74
C ILE A 7 2.30 -21.50 -12.42
N TYR A 8 3.32 -22.34 -12.63
CA TYR A 8 4.61 -21.98 -13.25
C TYR A 8 4.67 -22.27 -14.75
N TRP A 9 3.52 -22.33 -15.42
CA TRP A 9 3.44 -22.56 -16.86
C TRP A 9 4.43 -21.68 -17.61
N ASN A 10 5.24 -22.30 -18.48
CA ASN A 10 6.29 -21.67 -19.30
C ASN A 10 7.45 -21.01 -18.52
N ILE A 11 7.39 -20.84 -17.21
CA ILE A 11 8.52 -20.37 -16.39
C ILE A 11 9.39 -21.55 -15.93
N GLY A 12 8.73 -22.66 -15.56
CA GLY A 12 9.38 -23.90 -15.12
C GLY A 12 9.96 -23.84 -13.71
N ASP A 13 10.17 -25.02 -13.12
CA ASP A 13 10.61 -25.15 -11.72
C ASP A 13 12.01 -24.59 -11.46
N GLY A 14 12.85 -24.50 -12.50
CA GLY A 14 14.20 -23.94 -12.39
C GLY A 14 14.24 -22.45 -12.01
N ALA A 15 13.14 -21.72 -12.21
CA ALA A 15 13.04 -20.31 -11.83
C ALA A 15 12.79 -20.10 -10.33
N VAL A 16 12.36 -21.12 -9.60
CA VAL A 16 11.94 -21.02 -8.19
C VAL A 16 13.11 -20.57 -7.31
N VAL A 17 14.29 -21.20 -7.44
CA VAL A 17 15.47 -20.85 -6.65
C VAL A 17 15.92 -19.39 -6.84
N PRO A 18 16.18 -18.89 -8.08
CA PRO A 18 16.57 -17.49 -8.26
C PRO A 18 15.47 -16.52 -7.80
N MET A 19 14.19 -16.86 -8.01
CA MET A 19 13.05 -16.07 -7.52
C MET A 19 13.14 -15.89 -5.99
N TYR A 20 13.28 -16.97 -5.24
CA TYR A 20 13.37 -16.91 -3.78
C TYR A 20 14.61 -16.16 -3.28
N ILE A 21 15.77 -16.30 -3.93
CA ILE A 21 16.98 -15.52 -3.58
C ILE A 21 16.71 -14.03 -3.71
N ILE A 22 16.12 -13.61 -4.83
CA ILE A 22 15.79 -12.19 -5.10
C ILE A 22 14.72 -11.68 -4.13
N SER A 23 13.68 -12.48 -3.85
CA SER A 23 12.63 -12.13 -2.90
C SER A 23 13.19 -11.95 -1.49
N ILE A 24 14.01 -12.90 -1.01
CA ILE A 24 14.66 -12.81 0.30
C ILE A 24 15.52 -11.55 0.38
N PHE A 25 16.31 -11.27 -0.66
CA PHE A 25 17.12 -10.05 -0.72
C PHE A 25 16.26 -8.77 -0.64
N ALA A 26 15.14 -8.71 -1.39
CA ALA A 26 14.21 -7.59 -1.32
C ALA A 26 13.59 -7.41 0.07
N PHE A 27 13.22 -8.51 0.75
CA PHE A 27 12.72 -8.47 2.12
C PHE A 27 13.78 -8.03 3.12
N ILE A 28 15.04 -8.46 2.96
CA ILE A 28 16.16 -8.00 3.79
C ILE A 28 16.34 -6.48 3.65
N LEU A 29 16.35 -5.95 2.43
CA LEU A 29 16.44 -4.51 2.19
C LEU A 29 15.27 -3.75 2.82
N CYS A 30 14.06 -4.28 2.68
CA CYS A 30 12.86 -3.71 3.30
C CYS A 30 12.99 -3.68 4.84
N ALA A 31 13.34 -4.81 5.46
CA ALA A 31 13.51 -4.93 6.91
C ALA A 31 14.63 -4.01 7.42
N TRP A 32 15.76 -3.96 6.73
CA TRP A 32 16.88 -3.08 7.05
C TRP A 32 16.51 -1.60 6.96
N GLY A 33 15.74 -1.20 5.96
CA GLY A 33 15.25 0.17 5.81
C GLY A 33 14.35 0.59 6.99
N PHE A 34 13.48 -0.30 7.47
CA PHE A 34 12.71 -0.06 8.69
C PHE A 34 13.58 -0.07 9.94
N TRP A 35 14.56 -0.98 10.05
CA TRP A 35 15.48 -1.05 11.18
C TRP A 35 16.20 0.28 11.40
N LYS A 36 16.74 0.88 10.34
CA LYS A 36 17.43 2.18 10.41
C LYS A 36 16.56 3.30 10.98
N ARG A 37 15.24 3.23 10.82
CA ARG A 37 14.31 4.23 11.38
C ARG A 37 14.10 4.05 12.87
N ILE A 38 14.27 2.84 13.41
CA ILE A 38 14.15 2.58 14.84
C ILE A 38 15.16 3.40 15.63
N ASP A 39 16.37 3.58 15.10
CA ASP A 39 17.42 4.39 15.76
C ASP A 39 17.04 5.87 15.84
N VAL A 40 16.24 6.38 14.90
CA VAL A 40 15.68 7.74 14.97
C VAL A 40 14.62 7.83 16.06
N TYR A 41 13.70 6.87 16.13
CA TYR A 41 12.63 6.88 17.12
C TYR A 41 13.16 6.69 18.55
N ARG A 42 14.26 5.96 18.72
CA ARG A 42 14.93 5.73 20.01
C ARG A 42 15.56 6.99 20.63
N GLN A 43 15.69 8.08 19.87
CA GLN A 43 16.20 9.36 20.39
C GLN A 43 15.20 10.06 21.34
N GLY A 44 13.92 9.69 21.25
CA GLY A 44 12.87 10.31 22.06
C GLY A 44 12.74 9.66 23.43
N LYS A 45 12.13 10.41 24.36
CA LYS A 45 11.80 9.96 25.70
C LYS A 45 10.88 8.74 25.67
N PRO A 46 11.02 7.79 26.63
CA PRO A 46 10.16 6.62 26.70
C PRO A 46 8.71 7.02 27.03
N ILE A 47 7.75 6.43 26.32
CA ILE A 47 6.32 6.51 26.65
C ILE A 47 5.69 5.14 26.42
N ASN A 48 4.86 4.68 27.37
CA ASN A 48 4.20 3.38 27.24
C ASN A 48 2.97 3.47 26.31
N ARG A 49 3.01 2.78 25.18
CA ARG A 49 1.89 2.62 24.24
C ARG A 49 1.53 1.13 24.00
N LEU A 50 1.94 0.24 24.91
CA LEU A 50 1.72 -1.21 24.82
C LEU A 50 0.67 -1.73 25.81
N ASN A 51 0.06 -0.86 26.59
CA ASN A 51 -1.06 -1.20 27.48
C ASN A 51 -2.31 -1.61 26.68
N ASP A 52 -3.11 -2.55 27.20
CA ASP A 52 -4.38 -3.01 26.60
C ASP A 52 -4.24 -3.47 25.13
N LEU A 53 -3.39 -4.49 24.91
CA LEU A 53 -3.14 -5.09 23.60
C LEU A 53 -4.43 -5.52 22.87
N PRO A 54 -5.44 -6.18 23.51
CA PRO A 54 -6.65 -6.59 22.82
C PRO A 54 -7.40 -5.41 22.19
N ARG A 55 -7.54 -4.29 22.92
CA ARG A 55 -8.20 -3.09 22.39
C ARG A 55 -7.43 -2.48 21.24
N ARG A 56 -6.09 -2.46 21.30
CA ARG A 56 -5.22 -1.93 20.23
C ARG A 56 -5.29 -2.77 18.96
N ILE A 57 -5.28 -4.10 19.08
CA ILE A 57 -5.46 -5.01 17.95
C ILE A 57 -6.84 -4.78 17.31
N LYS A 58 -7.89 -4.64 18.12
CA LYS A 58 -9.23 -4.32 17.60
C LYS A 58 -9.26 -2.99 16.85
N ILE A 59 -8.59 -1.95 17.36
CA ILE A 59 -8.46 -0.64 16.67
C ILE A 59 -7.69 -0.81 15.36
N LEU A 60 -6.56 -1.51 15.37
CA LEU A 60 -5.74 -1.78 14.19
C LEU A 60 -6.57 -2.48 13.11
N LEU A 61 -7.21 -3.60 13.42
CA LEU A 61 -8.02 -4.36 12.47
C LEU A 61 -9.18 -3.53 11.92
N LYS A 62 -9.91 -2.82 12.80
CA LYS A 62 -11.03 -1.97 12.38
C LYS A 62 -10.59 -0.85 11.44
N THR A 63 -9.45 -0.22 11.72
CA THR A 63 -8.96 0.93 10.94
C THR A 63 -8.25 0.50 9.65
N ALA A 64 -7.47 -0.58 9.69
CA ALA A 64 -6.75 -1.11 8.53
C ALA A 64 -7.72 -1.75 7.52
N LEU A 65 -8.71 -2.53 7.97
CA LEU A 65 -9.68 -3.15 7.07
C LEU A 65 -10.80 -2.19 6.67
N GLY A 66 -11.29 -1.40 7.63
CA GLY A 66 -12.41 -0.48 7.38
C GLY A 66 -12.03 0.80 6.66
N GLN A 67 -10.73 1.11 6.51
CA GLN A 67 -10.21 2.33 5.88
C GLN A 67 -10.86 3.63 6.39
N SER A 68 -11.45 3.60 7.60
CA SER A 68 -12.42 4.61 8.05
C SER A 68 -11.80 6.01 8.23
N ARG A 69 -10.49 6.08 8.51
CA ARG A 69 -9.74 7.33 8.62
C ARG A 69 -9.35 7.90 7.25
N VAL A 70 -9.19 7.06 6.24
CA VAL A 70 -8.79 7.47 4.89
C VAL A 70 -10.01 8.03 4.16
N VAL A 71 -11.14 7.33 4.24
CA VAL A 71 -12.40 7.74 3.58
C VAL A 71 -13.00 9.04 4.12
N SER A 72 -12.58 9.54 5.29
CA SER A 72 -13.03 10.84 5.78
C SER A 72 -12.49 12.03 4.97
N VAL A 73 -11.50 11.82 4.09
CA VAL A 73 -10.94 12.84 3.20
C VAL A 73 -11.48 12.67 1.79
N LEU A 74 -12.74 13.04 1.57
CA LEU A 74 -13.42 12.87 0.28
C LEU A 74 -12.96 13.87 -0.80
N PRO A 75 -12.93 13.48 -2.09
CA PRO A 75 -13.13 12.12 -2.63
C PRO A 75 -11.85 11.26 -2.63
N ALA A 76 -10.68 11.86 -2.37
CA ALA A 76 -9.37 11.19 -2.48
C ALA A 76 -9.25 9.92 -1.62
N GLY A 77 -9.90 9.93 -0.46
CA GLY A 77 -9.96 8.83 0.48
C GLY A 77 -10.68 7.60 -0.07
N ILE A 78 -11.72 7.79 -0.89
CA ILE A 78 -12.43 6.68 -1.55
C ILE A 78 -11.49 5.99 -2.54
N PHE A 79 -10.82 6.77 -3.40
CA PHE A 79 -9.89 6.23 -4.38
C PHE A 79 -8.74 5.47 -3.70
N HIS A 80 -8.16 6.01 -2.63
CA HIS A 80 -7.14 5.32 -1.85
C HIS A 80 -7.67 4.04 -1.19
N ALA A 81 -8.86 4.07 -0.59
CA ALA A 81 -9.42 2.91 0.10
C ALA A 81 -9.66 1.74 -0.87
N PHE A 82 -10.30 2.00 -2.02
CA PHE A 82 -10.53 0.98 -3.04
C PHE A 82 -9.21 0.50 -3.66
N PHE A 83 -8.26 1.39 -3.93
CA PHE A 83 -6.92 1.00 -4.39
C PHE A 83 -6.24 0.07 -3.39
N PHE A 84 -6.22 0.43 -2.11
CA PHE A 84 -5.58 -0.35 -1.05
C PHE A 84 -6.22 -1.72 -0.87
N LEU A 85 -7.56 -1.78 -0.85
CA LEU A 85 -8.29 -3.05 -0.70
C LEU A 85 -8.06 -3.95 -1.93
N ALA A 86 -8.14 -3.39 -3.14
CA ALA A 86 -7.87 -4.12 -4.37
C ALA A 86 -6.44 -4.66 -4.41
N PHE A 87 -5.44 -3.81 -4.14
CA PHE A 87 -4.04 -4.22 -4.08
C PHE A 87 -3.78 -5.27 -2.99
N GLY A 88 -4.47 -5.17 -1.85
CA GLY A 88 -4.44 -6.18 -0.78
C GLY A 88 -5.01 -7.54 -1.22
N VAL A 89 -6.13 -7.54 -1.97
CA VAL A 89 -6.69 -8.77 -2.57
C VAL A 89 -5.71 -9.39 -3.56
N LEU A 90 -5.05 -8.59 -4.40
CA LEU A 90 -4.01 -9.07 -5.32
C LEU A 90 -2.84 -9.73 -4.56
N PHE A 91 -2.36 -9.07 -3.50
CA PHE A 91 -1.29 -9.61 -2.67
C PHE A 91 -1.68 -10.94 -2.01
N ILE A 92 -2.90 -11.04 -1.47
CA ILE A 92 -3.43 -12.31 -0.93
C ILE A 92 -3.51 -13.36 -2.04
N GLY A 93 -3.93 -12.99 -3.25
CA GLY A 93 -3.92 -13.85 -4.42
C GLY A 93 -2.55 -14.44 -4.72
N THR A 94 -1.51 -13.60 -4.72
CA THR A 94 -0.11 -14.03 -4.87
C THR A 94 0.31 -14.99 -3.76
N LEU A 95 -0.04 -14.71 -2.50
CA LEU A 95 0.26 -15.60 -1.38
C LEU A 95 -0.45 -16.94 -1.47
N LEU A 96 -1.69 -16.99 -1.96
CA LEU A 96 -2.42 -18.25 -2.18
C LEU A 96 -1.77 -19.08 -3.30
N VAL A 97 -1.32 -18.43 -4.37
CA VAL A 97 -0.57 -19.10 -5.45
C VAL A 97 0.74 -19.67 -4.92
N MET A 98 1.53 -18.88 -4.18
CA MET A 98 2.77 -19.33 -3.51
C MET A 98 2.49 -20.47 -2.53
N LEU A 99 1.47 -20.33 -1.68
CA LEU A 99 1.06 -21.35 -0.72
C LEU A 99 0.74 -22.66 -1.42
N GLN A 100 0.04 -22.64 -2.56
CA GLN A 100 -0.20 -23.86 -3.31
C GLN A 100 1.07 -24.40 -3.95
N ALA A 101 1.71 -23.62 -4.82
CA ALA A 101 2.78 -24.08 -5.69
C ALA A 101 4.04 -24.48 -4.93
N ASP A 102 4.37 -23.78 -3.85
CA ASP A 102 5.66 -23.93 -3.18
C ASP A 102 5.56 -24.66 -1.84
N LEU A 103 4.35 -24.80 -1.27
CA LEU A 103 4.15 -25.43 0.04
C LEU A 103 3.18 -26.61 -0.04
N THR A 104 1.88 -26.38 -0.27
CA THR A 104 0.89 -27.45 -0.10
C THR A 104 0.99 -28.52 -1.18
N GLN A 105 1.26 -28.14 -2.43
CA GLN A 105 1.39 -29.12 -3.51
C GLN A 105 2.68 -29.95 -3.38
N PRO A 106 3.88 -29.39 -3.17
CA PRO A 106 5.10 -30.20 -3.06
C PRO A 106 5.21 -30.96 -1.74
N LEU A 107 4.79 -30.37 -0.61
CA LEU A 107 5.00 -30.97 0.71
C LEU A 107 3.84 -31.88 1.15
N LEU A 108 2.61 -31.55 0.75
CA LEU A 108 1.40 -32.25 1.19
C LEU A 108 0.63 -32.92 0.05
N GLY A 109 0.99 -32.68 -1.22
CA GLY A 109 0.23 -33.16 -2.39
C GLY A 109 -1.14 -32.48 -2.56
N VAL A 110 -1.39 -31.36 -1.87
CA VAL A 110 -2.70 -30.69 -1.83
C VAL A 110 -2.77 -29.55 -2.86
N VAL A 111 -3.68 -29.69 -3.82
CA VAL A 111 -4.06 -28.66 -4.80
C VAL A 111 -5.45 -28.15 -4.46
N PHE A 112 -5.57 -26.87 -4.08
CA PHE A 112 -6.83 -26.26 -3.63
C PHE A 112 -7.39 -25.20 -4.60
N LEU A 113 -6.55 -24.57 -5.44
CA LEU A 113 -6.92 -23.69 -6.56
C LEU A 113 -7.43 -24.51 -7.75
N LYS A 114 -8.57 -25.17 -7.56
CA LYS A 114 -9.24 -25.96 -8.58
C LYS A 114 -10.77 -25.87 -8.50
N GLY A 115 -11.45 -26.33 -9.54
CA GLY A 115 -12.90 -26.36 -9.66
C GLY A 115 -13.56 -24.98 -9.50
N PHE A 116 -14.59 -24.92 -8.68
CA PHE A 116 -15.35 -23.69 -8.42
C PHE A 116 -14.52 -22.63 -7.68
N PHE A 117 -13.65 -23.04 -6.76
CA PHE A 117 -12.80 -22.10 -6.02
C PHE A 117 -11.85 -21.35 -6.96
N TYR A 118 -11.23 -22.05 -7.91
CA TYR A 118 -10.38 -21.44 -8.94
C TYR A 118 -11.15 -20.39 -9.77
N LYS A 119 -12.38 -20.68 -10.17
CA LYS A 119 -13.21 -19.76 -10.97
C LYS A 119 -13.52 -18.46 -10.22
N ILE A 120 -13.89 -18.56 -8.95
CA ILE A 120 -14.13 -17.38 -8.10
C ILE A 120 -12.82 -16.63 -7.86
N PHE A 121 -11.74 -17.36 -7.59
CA PHE A 121 -10.41 -16.79 -7.43
C PHE A 121 -9.99 -15.96 -8.66
N SER A 122 -10.11 -16.53 -9.87
CA SER A 122 -9.78 -15.85 -11.12
C SER A 122 -10.57 -14.55 -11.30
N ILE A 123 -11.91 -14.60 -11.16
CA ILE A 123 -12.72 -13.40 -11.42
C ILE A 123 -12.54 -12.33 -10.34
N VAL A 124 -12.32 -12.73 -9.08
CA VAL A 124 -12.03 -11.79 -8.00
C VAL A 124 -10.69 -11.10 -8.23
N LEU A 125 -9.65 -11.83 -8.62
CA LEU A 125 -8.35 -11.23 -8.91
C LEU A 125 -8.41 -10.34 -10.16
N ASP A 126 -9.01 -10.78 -11.26
CA ASP A 126 -9.16 -10.00 -12.50
C ASP A 126 -9.92 -8.68 -12.26
N LEU A 127 -10.97 -8.70 -11.45
CA LEU A 127 -11.70 -7.48 -11.07
C LEU A 127 -10.93 -6.60 -10.07
N ALA A 128 -10.23 -7.19 -9.09
CA ALA A 128 -9.38 -6.42 -8.18
C ALA A 128 -8.27 -5.71 -8.95
N TRP A 129 -7.67 -6.39 -9.92
CA TRP A 129 -6.72 -5.86 -10.88
C TRP A 129 -7.26 -4.61 -11.59
N LEU A 130 -8.46 -4.71 -12.18
CA LEU A 130 -9.13 -3.60 -12.85
C LEU A 130 -9.43 -2.42 -11.91
N ILE A 131 -9.98 -2.70 -10.73
CA ILE A 131 -10.29 -1.68 -9.71
C ILE A 131 -9.01 -0.95 -9.29
N ALA A 132 -7.91 -1.68 -9.06
CA ALA A 132 -6.64 -1.08 -8.67
C ALA A 132 -6.12 -0.10 -9.74
N ILE A 133 -6.18 -0.47 -11.03
CA ILE A 133 -5.76 0.42 -12.13
C ILE A 133 -6.64 1.66 -12.20
N ILE A 134 -7.96 1.51 -12.17
CA ILE A 134 -8.89 2.65 -12.27
C ILE A 134 -8.68 3.60 -11.08
N MET A 135 -8.58 3.07 -9.86
CA MET A 135 -8.38 3.90 -8.68
C MET A 135 -7.01 4.59 -8.67
N LEU A 136 -5.94 3.88 -9.05
CA LEU A 136 -4.61 4.48 -9.18
C LEU A 136 -4.61 5.58 -10.24
N PHE A 137 -5.30 5.37 -11.36
CA PHE A 137 -5.43 6.37 -12.41
C PHE A 137 -6.12 7.65 -11.92
N PHE A 138 -7.21 7.54 -11.15
CA PHE A 138 -7.84 8.71 -10.51
C PHE A 138 -6.91 9.41 -9.50
N LEU A 139 -6.13 8.65 -8.73
CA LEU A 139 -5.12 9.22 -7.83
C LEU A 139 -4.03 9.98 -8.60
N MET A 140 -3.59 9.45 -9.75
CA MET A 140 -2.65 10.10 -10.65
C MET A 140 -3.23 11.38 -11.26
N ILE A 141 -4.47 11.36 -11.77
CA ILE A 141 -5.14 12.57 -12.28
C ILE A 141 -5.20 13.65 -11.19
N ARG A 142 -5.65 13.28 -9.99
CA ARG A 142 -5.74 14.22 -8.87
C ARG A 142 -4.38 14.84 -8.56
N ARG A 143 -3.32 14.04 -8.58
CA ARG A 143 -1.98 14.50 -8.21
C ARG A 143 -1.29 15.31 -9.31
N PHE A 144 -1.28 14.80 -10.54
CA PHE A 144 -0.46 15.35 -11.61
C PHE A 144 -1.20 16.35 -12.51
N VAL A 145 -2.53 16.27 -12.57
CA VAL A 145 -3.36 17.16 -13.39
C VAL A 145 -4.07 18.19 -12.54
N LEU A 146 -4.90 17.77 -11.58
CA LEU A 146 -5.72 18.69 -10.78
C LEU A 146 -4.92 19.50 -9.75
N LYS A 147 -3.85 18.93 -9.19
CA LYS A 147 -2.91 19.59 -8.28
C LYS A 147 -3.60 20.44 -7.18
N PRO A 148 -4.44 19.84 -6.32
CA PRO A 148 -5.15 20.57 -5.28
C PRO A 148 -4.18 21.29 -4.33
N GLU A 149 -4.59 22.44 -3.82
CA GLU A 149 -3.76 23.27 -2.93
C GLU A 149 -3.27 22.48 -1.71
N GLY A 150 -1.99 22.65 -1.36
CA GLY A 150 -1.35 21.94 -0.25
C GLY A 150 -0.92 20.50 -0.55
N LEU A 151 -1.11 20.01 -1.80
CA LEU A 151 -0.54 18.75 -2.27
C LEU A 151 0.77 19.00 -3.02
N GLU A 152 1.90 18.90 -2.34
CA GLU A 152 3.19 18.96 -3.01
C GLU A 152 3.45 17.68 -3.81
N THR A 153 3.84 17.89 -5.08
CA THR A 153 4.22 16.80 -5.99
C THR A 153 5.74 16.80 -6.13
N THR A 154 6.32 15.66 -5.79
CA THR A 154 7.77 15.42 -5.79
C THR A 154 8.12 14.36 -6.83
N ARG A 155 9.41 14.25 -7.16
CA ARG A 155 9.91 13.18 -8.06
C ARG A 155 9.50 11.79 -7.60
N ASP A 156 9.52 11.54 -6.29
CA ASP A 156 9.14 10.26 -5.70
C ASP A 156 7.69 9.89 -6.02
N ASP A 157 6.79 10.88 -6.13
CA ASP A 157 5.40 10.60 -6.50
C ASP A 157 5.32 10.06 -7.92
N TYR A 158 6.04 10.63 -8.89
CA TYR A 158 6.08 10.10 -10.25
C TYR A 158 6.62 8.67 -10.27
N ILE A 159 7.75 8.43 -9.59
CA ILE A 159 8.40 7.11 -9.55
C ILE A 159 7.46 6.06 -8.96
N ILE A 160 6.84 6.34 -7.82
CA ILE A 160 5.98 5.37 -7.12
C ILE A 160 4.70 5.09 -7.91
N HIS A 161 4.04 6.12 -8.45
CA HIS A 161 2.81 5.91 -9.21
C HIS A 161 3.09 5.17 -10.53
N SER A 162 4.21 5.48 -11.21
CA SER A 162 4.66 4.73 -12.39
C SER A 162 5.01 3.29 -12.04
N LEU A 163 5.75 3.04 -10.95
CA LEU A 163 6.09 1.69 -10.50
C LEU A 163 4.84 0.86 -10.23
N LEU A 164 3.89 1.40 -9.46
CA LEU A 164 2.63 0.73 -9.17
C LEU A 164 1.83 0.49 -10.44
N MET A 165 1.77 1.46 -11.36
CA MET A 165 1.07 1.30 -12.63
C MET A 165 1.72 0.24 -13.52
N LEU A 166 3.05 0.16 -13.56
CA LEU A 166 3.79 -0.84 -14.34
C LEU A 166 3.65 -2.25 -13.77
N ILE A 167 3.76 -2.41 -12.44
CA ILE A 167 3.41 -3.66 -11.77
C ILE A 167 1.99 -4.03 -12.20
N LEU A 168 1.10 -3.03 -12.20
CA LEU A 168 -0.27 -3.34 -12.47
C LEU A 168 -0.52 -3.80 -13.92
N PHE A 169 -0.14 -3.00 -14.91
CA PHE A 169 -0.32 -3.36 -16.31
C PHE A 169 0.42 -4.64 -16.71
N SER A 170 1.62 -4.87 -16.18
CA SER A 170 2.37 -6.09 -16.49
C SER A 170 1.64 -7.36 -16.01
N GLY A 171 0.86 -7.30 -14.92
CA GLY A 171 0.03 -8.42 -14.46
C GLY A 171 -1.01 -8.85 -15.50
N PHE A 172 -1.76 -7.89 -16.06
CA PHE A 172 -2.73 -8.18 -17.12
C PHE A 172 -2.08 -8.67 -18.42
N ILE A 173 -0.90 -8.14 -18.77
CA ILE A 173 -0.17 -8.61 -19.94
C ILE A 173 0.26 -10.08 -19.74
N ILE A 174 0.79 -10.43 -18.58
CA ILE A 174 1.16 -11.83 -18.25
C ILE A 174 -0.06 -12.74 -18.33
N GLU A 175 -1.18 -12.33 -17.71
CA GLU A 175 -2.41 -13.11 -17.72
C GLU A 175 -2.96 -13.30 -19.13
N GLY A 176 -2.99 -12.24 -19.94
CA GLY A 176 -3.44 -12.28 -21.33
C GLY A 176 -2.56 -13.18 -22.20
N LEU A 177 -1.23 -13.07 -22.08
CA LEU A 177 -0.30 -13.95 -22.81
C LEU A 177 -0.49 -15.42 -22.43
N ARG A 178 -0.69 -15.71 -21.14
CA ARG A 178 -0.99 -17.06 -20.64
C ARG A 178 -2.32 -17.58 -21.18
N ILE A 179 -3.39 -16.78 -21.13
CA ILE A 179 -4.72 -17.17 -21.65
C ILE A 179 -4.65 -17.39 -23.16
N ALA A 180 -3.97 -16.51 -23.90
CA ALA A 180 -3.78 -16.64 -25.34
C ALA A 180 -3.11 -17.97 -25.71
N ALA A 181 -2.07 -18.36 -24.97
CA ALA A 181 -1.31 -19.57 -25.26
C ALA A 181 -1.95 -20.88 -24.76
N THR A 182 -2.83 -20.82 -23.76
CA THR A 182 -3.32 -22.03 -23.06
C THR A 182 -4.83 -22.25 -23.15
N GLU A 183 -5.62 -21.19 -23.27
CA GLU A 183 -7.08 -21.25 -23.07
C GLU A 183 -7.88 -20.86 -24.30
N LEU A 184 -7.44 -19.94 -25.16
CA LEU A 184 -8.25 -19.48 -26.30
C LEU A 184 -8.72 -20.63 -27.21
N ASP A 185 -7.81 -21.54 -27.57
CA ASP A 185 -8.12 -22.67 -28.44
C ASP A 185 -8.64 -23.89 -27.68
N ASN A 186 -8.17 -24.11 -26.45
CA ASN A 186 -8.40 -25.36 -25.73
C ASN A 186 -9.53 -25.29 -24.68
N ASN A 187 -9.78 -24.11 -24.10
CA ASN A 187 -10.72 -23.96 -22.98
C ASN A 187 -11.21 -22.52 -22.80
N ARG A 188 -11.83 -21.94 -23.83
CA ARG A 188 -12.29 -20.54 -23.81
C ARG A 188 -13.32 -20.25 -22.72
N LEU A 189 -14.08 -21.25 -22.28
CA LEU A 189 -15.02 -21.13 -21.16
C LEU A 189 -14.30 -20.81 -19.83
N LEU A 190 -13.06 -21.26 -19.66
CA LEU A 190 -12.26 -20.92 -18.49
C LEU A 190 -11.81 -19.45 -18.52
N ALA A 191 -11.46 -18.96 -19.70
CA ALA A 191 -11.01 -17.57 -19.90
C ALA A 191 -12.08 -16.54 -19.53
N HIS A 192 -13.37 -16.88 -19.63
CA HIS A 192 -14.47 -15.99 -19.20
C HIS A 192 -14.46 -15.66 -17.70
N TYR A 193 -13.76 -16.44 -16.87
CA TYR A 193 -13.55 -16.12 -15.46
C TYR A 193 -12.42 -15.10 -15.23
N SER A 194 -11.75 -14.63 -16.29
CA SER A 194 -10.77 -13.54 -16.24
C SER A 194 -11.09 -12.57 -17.39
N PRO A 195 -12.22 -11.84 -17.32
CA PRO A 195 -12.74 -11.08 -18.46
C PRO A 195 -11.77 -10.02 -18.99
N VAL A 196 -11.03 -9.32 -18.11
CA VAL A 196 -10.05 -8.34 -18.55
C VAL A 196 -8.80 -9.05 -19.09
N GLY A 197 -8.34 -10.12 -18.43
CA GLY A 197 -7.28 -10.98 -18.95
C GLY A 197 -7.61 -11.54 -20.35
N LEU A 198 -8.87 -11.90 -20.60
CA LEU A 198 -9.34 -12.32 -21.91
C LEU A 198 -9.27 -11.20 -22.94
N LEU A 199 -9.64 -9.95 -22.59
CA LEU A 199 -9.45 -8.82 -23.49
C LEU A 199 -7.98 -8.64 -23.88
N PHE A 200 -7.05 -8.80 -22.92
CA PHE A 200 -5.63 -8.79 -23.22
C PHE A 200 -5.21 -9.99 -24.08
N ALA A 201 -5.78 -11.18 -23.86
CA ALA A 201 -5.51 -12.36 -24.68
C ALA A 201 -5.91 -12.16 -26.15
N GLU A 202 -7.05 -11.52 -26.42
CA GLU A 202 -7.51 -11.22 -27.78
C GLU A 202 -6.53 -10.32 -28.55
N ILE A 203 -5.83 -9.40 -27.86
CA ILE A 203 -4.77 -8.57 -28.48
C ILE A 203 -3.64 -9.45 -29.04
N PHE A 204 -3.36 -10.58 -28.39
CA PHE A 204 -2.29 -11.50 -28.76
C PHE A 204 -2.78 -12.74 -29.51
N ALA A 205 -4.07 -12.85 -29.83
CA ALA A 205 -4.67 -14.07 -30.40
C ALA A 205 -4.10 -14.47 -31.77
N SER A 206 -3.56 -13.51 -32.53
CA SER A 206 -2.93 -13.75 -33.84
C SER A 206 -1.47 -14.20 -33.75
N GLN A 207 -0.87 -14.19 -32.55
CA GLN A 207 0.53 -14.52 -32.37
C GLN A 207 0.76 -16.04 -32.30
N GLN A 208 1.92 -16.47 -32.80
CA GLN A 208 2.33 -17.86 -32.67
C GLN A 208 2.63 -18.20 -31.21
N LYS A 209 2.39 -19.46 -30.83
CA LYS A 209 2.61 -19.96 -29.47
C LYS A 209 4.02 -19.68 -28.94
N GLU A 210 5.04 -19.85 -29.78
CA GLU A 210 6.44 -19.56 -29.42
C GLU A 210 6.64 -18.09 -29.03
N THR A 211 6.08 -17.16 -29.80
CA THR A 211 6.10 -15.72 -29.49
C THR A 211 5.41 -15.42 -28.16
N LEU A 212 4.23 -16.01 -27.92
CA LEU A 212 3.49 -15.86 -26.67
C LEU A 212 4.32 -16.33 -25.46
N GLU A 213 5.00 -17.46 -25.60
CA GLU A 213 5.84 -18.03 -24.56
C GLU A 213 7.07 -17.14 -24.25
N ILE A 214 7.73 -16.60 -25.26
CA ILE A 214 8.86 -15.68 -25.09
C ILE A 214 8.41 -14.40 -24.40
N LEU A 215 7.34 -13.77 -24.89
CA LEU A 215 6.80 -12.55 -24.28
C LEU A 215 6.35 -12.80 -22.85
N HIS A 216 5.69 -13.93 -22.58
CA HIS A 216 5.26 -14.29 -21.24
C HIS A 216 6.45 -14.36 -20.28
N LYS A 217 7.56 -15.00 -20.64
CA LYS A 217 8.77 -15.05 -19.81
C LYS A 217 9.34 -13.66 -19.53
N ILE A 218 9.43 -12.80 -20.55
CA ILE A 218 9.96 -11.44 -20.42
C ILE A 218 9.10 -10.62 -19.45
N PHE A 219 7.78 -10.61 -19.66
CA PHE A 219 6.87 -9.86 -18.81
C PHE A 219 6.79 -10.44 -17.41
N TRP A 220 6.83 -11.77 -17.25
CA TRP A 220 6.82 -12.42 -15.96
C TRP A 220 8.03 -12.04 -15.11
N TRP A 221 9.25 -12.14 -15.67
CA TRP A 221 10.46 -11.70 -14.96
C TRP A 221 10.46 -10.19 -14.73
N GLY A 222 10.03 -9.40 -15.71
CA GLY A 222 9.89 -7.94 -15.56
C GLY A 222 8.96 -7.57 -14.40
N HIS A 223 7.76 -8.16 -14.34
CA HIS A 223 6.82 -7.98 -13.24
C HIS A 223 7.40 -8.43 -11.90
N PHE A 224 8.06 -9.59 -11.87
CA PHE A 224 8.71 -10.08 -10.66
C PHE A 224 9.77 -9.09 -10.13
N PHE A 225 10.64 -8.57 -11.00
CA PHE A 225 11.62 -7.55 -10.61
C PHE A 225 10.97 -6.23 -10.16
N LEU A 226 9.89 -5.80 -10.82
CA LEU A 226 9.13 -4.62 -10.39
C LEU A 226 8.52 -4.84 -9.00
N ALA A 227 7.95 -6.01 -8.73
CA ALA A 227 7.37 -6.36 -7.43
C ALA A 227 8.44 -6.46 -6.32
N ALA A 228 9.57 -7.12 -6.60
CA ALA A 228 10.70 -7.18 -5.67
C ALA A 228 11.27 -5.78 -5.39
N GLY A 229 11.43 -4.96 -6.43
CA GLY A 229 11.83 -3.56 -6.32
C GLY A 229 10.84 -2.72 -5.50
N PHE A 230 9.54 -2.93 -5.68
CA PHE A 230 8.50 -2.30 -4.85
C PHE A 230 8.69 -2.64 -3.38
N ILE A 231 8.83 -3.92 -3.01
CA ILE A 231 9.06 -4.35 -1.62
C ILE A 231 10.30 -3.67 -1.03
N ALA A 232 11.42 -3.69 -1.74
CA ALA A 232 12.67 -3.07 -1.28
C ALA A 232 12.53 -1.53 -1.14
N ALA A 233 11.73 -0.88 -1.98
CA ALA A 233 11.54 0.57 -1.97
C ALA A 233 10.60 1.07 -0.86
N ILE A 234 9.78 0.21 -0.23
CA ILE A 234 8.79 0.60 0.78
C ILE A 234 9.37 1.51 1.88
N PRO A 235 10.41 1.11 2.66
CA PRO A 235 10.89 1.92 3.77
C PRO A 235 11.59 3.20 3.33
N HIS A 236 12.06 3.26 2.08
CA HIS A 236 12.85 4.36 1.54
C HIS A 236 12.02 5.43 0.82
N THR A 237 10.75 5.15 0.55
CA THR A 237 9.86 6.03 -0.21
C THR A 237 8.66 6.48 0.62
N LYS A 238 7.76 7.26 0.01
CA LYS A 238 6.48 7.63 0.61
C LYS A 238 5.59 6.41 0.92
N LEU A 239 5.84 5.24 0.32
CA LEU A 239 5.09 4.00 0.59
C LEU A 239 5.23 3.50 2.04
N ARG A 240 6.25 3.98 2.78
CA ARG A 240 6.43 3.70 4.20
C ARG A 240 5.17 3.97 5.03
N HIS A 241 4.32 4.91 4.60
CA HIS A 241 3.06 5.24 5.26
C HIS A 241 2.13 4.02 5.42
N ILE A 242 2.22 2.99 4.57
CA ILE A 242 1.44 1.75 4.71
C ILE A 242 1.68 1.10 6.07
N PHE A 243 2.95 1.04 6.49
CA PHE A 243 3.36 0.46 7.77
C PHE A 243 3.25 1.46 8.91
N THR A 244 3.70 2.70 8.72
CA THR A 244 3.70 3.70 9.80
C THR A 244 2.28 4.15 10.16
N THR A 245 1.34 4.22 9.22
CA THR A 245 -0.08 4.50 9.52
C THR A 245 -0.69 3.36 10.33
N SER A 246 -0.42 2.12 9.94
CA SER A 246 -0.89 0.93 10.66
C SER A 246 -0.32 0.88 12.09
N ALA A 247 0.99 1.09 12.24
CA ALA A 247 1.63 1.21 13.54
C ALA A 247 1.07 2.39 14.36
N ASN A 248 0.79 3.54 13.75
CA ASN A 248 0.16 4.67 14.44
C ASN A 248 -1.25 4.33 14.97
N ASN A 249 -2.05 3.60 14.18
CA ASN A 249 -3.36 3.14 14.63
C ASN A 249 -3.23 2.22 15.86
N PHE A 250 -2.23 1.33 15.87
CA PHE A 250 -1.93 0.47 17.00
C PHE A 250 -1.47 1.25 18.24
N PHE A 251 -0.57 2.23 18.07
CA PHE A 251 -0.02 3.06 19.15
C PHE A 251 -0.86 4.29 19.50
N THR A 252 -2.11 4.38 19.02
CA THR A 252 -3.02 5.50 19.32
C THR A 252 -3.23 5.65 20.83
N ASP A 253 -3.40 6.89 21.30
CA ASP A 253 -3.73 7.15 22.71
C ASP A 253 -5.12 6.59 23.07
N LEU A 254 -5.17 5.80 24.15
CA LEU A 254 -6.42 5.19 24.63
C LEU A 254 -7.15 6.08 25.65
N ARG A 255 -6.52 7.16 26.13
CA ARG A 255 -7.14 8.13 27.02
C ARG A 255 -8.29 8.85 26.31
N PRO A 256 -9.32 9.30 27.04
CA PRO A 256 -10.38 10.14 26.48
C PRO A 256 -9.81 11.31 25.68
N LYS A 257 -10.36 11.56 24.49
CA LYS A 257 -9.95 12.69 23.65
C LYS A 257 -10.24 14.01 24.39
N GLY A 258 -9.29 14.95 24.36
CA GLY A 258 -9.42 16.25 25.02
C GLY A 258 -8.66 16.38 26.35
N ILE A 259 -8.04 15.29 26.83
CA ILE A 259 -7.10 15.34 27.95
C ILE A 259 -5.71 15.66 27.38
N ILE A 260 -5.30 16.92 27.44
CA ILE A 260 -3.90 17.30 27.29
C ILE A 260 -3.24 16.93 28.62
N GLY A 261 -2.11 16.22 28.60
CA GLY A 261 -1.36 15.98 29.84
C GLY A 261 -1.06 17.31 30.49
N SER A 262 -1.50 17.51 31.74
CA SER A 262 -1.14 18.71 32.49
C SER A 262 0.37 18.70 32.69
N ILE A 263 1.03 19.76 32.25
CA ILE A 263 2.39 20.05 32.70
C ILE A 263 2.24 20.46 34.16
N ASP A 264 2.94 19.77 35.05
CA ASP A 264 3.02 20.18 36.45
C ASP A 264 3.92 21.42 36.52
N LEU A 265 3.30 22.58 36.70
CA LEU A 265 4.02 23.87 36.75
C LEU A 265 4.70 24.09 38.10
N GLU A 266 4.49 23.21 39.08
CA GLU A 266 5.08 23.28 40.42
C GLU A 266 6.29 22.33 40.57
N ASP A 267 6.65 21.57 39.53
CA ASP A 267 7.84 20.73 39.55
C ASP A 267 9.12 21.57 39.35
N GLU A 268 9.80 21.87 40.45
CA GLU A 268 11.06 22.61 40.48
C GLU A 268 12.21 21.92 39.71
N ASN A 269 12.04 20.66 39.27
CA ASN A 269 13.03 19.96 38.44
C ASN A 269 12.87 20.24 36.93
N ILE A 270 11.83 20.98 36.50
CA ILE A 270 11.60 21.31 35.09
C ILE A 270 12.32 22.62 34.75
N GLU A 271 13.60 22.51 34.37
CA GLU A 271 14.43 23.67 33.98
C GLU A 271 14.08 24.26 32.60
N GLN A 272 13.33 23.52 31.76
CA GLN A 272 12.99 23.96 30.40
C GLN A 272 11.56 23.57 30.02
N TYR A 273 10.70 24.58 29.85
CA TYR A 273 9.27 24.42 29.53
C TYR A 273 8.97 24.33 28.01
N GLU A 274 9.96 24.63 27.17
CA GLU A 274 9.83 24.67 25.72
C GLU A 274 10.63 23.53 25.08
N VAL A 275 10.00 22.80 24.15
CA VAL A 275 10.65 21.73 23.37
C VAL A 275 11.65 22.37 22.42
N ALA A 276 12.94 22.30 22.74
CA ALA A 276 13.99 22.92 21.94
C ALA A 276 14.80 21.89 21.12
N LYS A 277 14.82 20.63 21.55
CA LYS A 277 15.59 19.54 20.92
C LYS A 277 14.71 18.33 20.63
N ILE A 278 15.13 17.52 19.65
CA ILE A 278 14.44 16.26 19.32
C ILE A 278 14.39 15.28 20.50
N THR A 279 15.37 15.35 21.41
CA THR A 279 15.45 14.55 22.64
C THR A 279 14.41 14.94 23.68
N ASP A 280 13.76 16.09 23.52
CA ASP A 280 12.70 16.54 24.43
C ASP A 280 11.35 15.90 24.08
N LEU A 281 11.21 15.42 22.84
CA LEU A 281 10.04 14.72 22.32
C LEU A 281 10.01 13.26 22.80
N THR A 282 8.81 12.68 22.91
CA THR A 282 8.70 11.23 23.10
C THR A 282 8.99 10.48 21.80
N TRP A 283 9.35 9.19 21.89
CA TRP A 283 9.53 8.37 20.68
C TRP A 283 8.29 8.39 19.78
N LYS A 284 7.10 8.54 20.38
CA LYS A 284 5.83 8.57 19.66
C LYS A 284 5.63 9.88 18.89
N ASP A 285 6.09 11.01 19.44
CA ASP A 285 6.01 12.31 18.76
C ASP A 285 6.98 12.37 17.56
N ILE A 286 8.18 11.81 17.71
CA ILE A 286 9.15 11.65 16.62
C ILE A 286 8.54 10.74 15.52
N PHE A 287 7.93 9.62 15.91
CA PHE A 287 7.27 8.70 15.00
C PHE A 287 6.10 9.36 14.24
N ASP A 288 5.28 10.17 14.91
CA ASP A 288 4.18 10.90 14.29
C ASP A 288 4.65 11.97 13.32
N THR A 289 5.82 12.55 13.56
CA THR A 289 6.46 13.47 12.63
C THR A 289 6.94 12.75 11.37
N ASP A 290 7.54 11.55 11.47
CA ASP A 290 7.88 10.75 10.29
C ASP A 290 6.64 10.26 9.52
N LEU A 291 5.56 9.92 10.23
CA LEU A 291 4.27 9.65 9.59
C LEU A 291 3.77 10.89 8.84
N ALA A 292 3.78 12.06 9.50
CA ALA A 292 3.37 13.29 8.87
C ALA A 292 4.22 13.59 7.63
N LEU A 293 5.54 13.40 7.65
CA LEU A 293 6.41 13.64 6.50
C LEU A 293 6.27 12.60 5.36
N SER A 294 6.03 11.34 5.70
CA SER A 294 5.76 10.29 4.70
C SER A 294 4.36 10.39 4.12
N ALA A 295 3.40 10.93 4.89
CA ALA A 295 2.01 11.12 4.49
C ALA A 295 1.69 12.55 4.03
N SER A 296 2.56 13.55 4.21
CA SER A 296 2.32 15.01 4.02
C SER A 296 2.07 15.44 2.58
N ALA A 297 1.88 14.49 1.67
CA ALA A 297 0.93 14.70 0.59
C ALA A 297 -0.54 14.84 1.05
N VAL A 298 -0.85 14.72 2.35
CA VAL A 298 -2.17 14.94 2.93
C VAL A 298 -1.99 15.78 4.19
N ARG A 299 -2.05 17.11 4.06
CA ARG A 299 -2.23 18.01 5.20
C ARG A 299 -3.53 17.64 5.91
N ILE A 300 -3.45 16.89 7.00
CA ILE A 300 -4.43 16.99 8.08
C ILE A 300 -3.81 17.91 9.12
N ALA A 301 -4.52 19.02 9.35
CA ALA A 301 -4.15 20.13 10.20
C ALA A 301 -3.52 19.71 11.55
N VAL A 302 -2.23 19.97 11.71
CA VAL A 302 -1.74 20.47 12.99
C VAL A 302 -1.99 21.98 12.94
N ARG A 303 -3.16 22.42 13.41
CA ARG A 303 -3.25 23.81 13.88
C ARG A 303 -2.23 23.92 15.01
N PRO A 304 -1.33 24.93 15.01
CA PRO A 304 -0.52 25.18 16.17
C PRO A 304 -1.46 25.40 17.35
N ILE A 305 -1.24 24.68 18.45
CA ILE A 305 -1.83 25.03 19.75
C ILE A 305 -1.09 26.28 20.21
N ILE A 306 -1.41 27.41 19.61
CA ILE A 306 -1.13 28.72 20.16
C ILE A 306 -2.51 29.31 20.45
N PRO A 307 -2.88 29.53 21.72
CA PRO A 307 -4.07 30.30 22.01
C PRO A 307 -3.76 31.73 21.59
N THR A 308 -4.28 32.16 20.44
CA THR A 308 -4.25 33.58 20.07
C THR A 308 -5.23 34.31 20.99
N ASN A 309 -4.77 34.62 22.19
CA ASN A 309 -5.39 35.63 23.03
C ASN A 309 -4.85 36.98 22.56
N ARG A 310 -5.55 37.62 21.61
CA ARG A 310 -5.45 39.06 21.45
C ARG A 310 -6.74 39.62 20.89
N TYR A 311 -7.59 40.03 21.83
CA TYR A 311 -8.44 41.21 21.68
C TYR A 311 -7.64 42.31 20.98
N HIS A 312 -8.04 42.69 19.76
CA HIS A 312 -8.04 44.09 19.37
C HIS A 312 -9.24 44.31 18.44
N ARG A 313 -10.20 45.07 18.98
CA ARG A 313 -11.22 45.77 18.21
C ARG A 313 -10.48 46.64 17.19
N CYS A 314 -10.85 46.54 15.92
CA CYS A 314 -10.71 47.67 15.01
C CYS A 314 -12.02 47.76 14.21
N SER A 315 -12.81 48.74 14.61
CA SER A 315 -13.99 49.23 13.94
C SER A 315 -13.69 49.62 12.51
N TRP A 316 -14.44 49.08 11.55
CA TRP A 316 -14.58 49.72 10.25
C TRP A 316 -15.91 50.47 10.25
N SER A 317 -15.79 51.79 10.43
CA SER A 317 -16.82 52.77 10.16
C SER A 317 -17.08 52.85 8.66
N THR A 318 -18.37 52.93 8.33
CA THR A 318 -18.94 53.40 7.07
C THR A 318 -18.27 54.66 6.51
N SER A 319 -18.00 54.68 5.19
CA SER A 319 -18.00 55.90 4.38
C SER A 319 -18.05 55.56 2.88
N LEU A 320 -18.99 56.19 2.19
CA LEU A 320 -19.29 56.16 0.77
C LEU A 320 -18.26 56.90 -0.10
N ALA A 321 -18.36 56.60 -1.41
CA ALA A 321 -18.16 57.46 -2.59
C ALA A 321 -16.74 57.93 -2.95
N ARG A 322 -16.21 57.43 -4.07
CA ARG A 322 -16.36 58.02 -5.42
C ARG A 322 -16.08 56.96 -6.48
#